data_AF-A0AAV1UR98-F1
#
_entry.id   AF-A0AAV1UR98-F1
#
_cell.length_a   1.000
_cell.length_b   1.000
_cell.length_c   1.000
_cell.angle_alpha   90.00
_cell.angle_beta   90.00
_cell.angle_gamma   90.00
#
_symmetry.space_group_name_H-M   'P 1'
#
loop_
_entity.id
_entity.type
_entity.pdbx_description
1 polymer ?
#
loop_
_entity_poly.entity_id
_entity_poly.type
_entity_poly.pdbx_seq_one_letter_code
_entity_poly.pdbx_strand_id
1 'polypeptide(L)'
;MQVTFILYNLTKRAKPWASGLNLHDQNVFESLEILKSLLKETFEPPRSEFRARSALLRLKQGRRDVHAYAQHLRYLASSVTENPVDEHTLVNVFIYGLVDGPVKTYMLQEDFHTLEQAIAYAEQEDFSLRQSQANSSNYCPTQRQKTGGPYPMDLCCIESENTRPLSHKRTARCLLFVQ
;
A
#
# COMPACT_ATOMS: atom_id res chain seq x y z
N MET A 1 -10.88 17.88 -36.87
CA MET A 1 -11.10 18.79 -35.73
C MET A 1 -10.39 18.37 -34.44
N GLN A 2 -10.16 17.08 -34.16
CA GLN A 2 -9.49 16.65 -32.92
C GLN A 2 -7.98 16.97 -32.90
N VAL A 3 -7.27 16.69 -33.99
CA VAL A 3 -5.82 16.91 -34.10
C VAL A 3 -5.44 18.38 -33.91
N THR A 4 -6.12 19.29 -34.61
CA THR A 4 -5.89 20.74 -34.51
C THR A 4 -6.16 21.28 -33.10
N PHE A 5 -7.20 20.77 -32.43
CA PHE A 5 -7.47 21.11 -31.03
C PHE A 5 -6.34 20.66 -30.10
N ILE A 6 -5.85 19.42 -30.24
CA ILE A 6 -4.74 18.92 -29.41
C ILE A 6 -3.47 19.74 -29.64
N LEU A 7 -3.13 20.00 -30.91
CA LEU A 7 -1.97 20.80 -31.29
C LEU A 7 -1.99 22.21 -30.66
N TYR A 8 -3.15 22.86 -30.63
CA TYR A 8 -3.31 24.17 -29.99
C TYR A 8 -3.08 24.12 -28.47
N ASN A 9 -3.48 23.03 -27.83
CA ASN A 9 -3.35 22.80 -26.40
C ASN A 9 -1.97 22.26 -25.98
N LEU A 10 -1.05 22.00 -26.92
CA LEU A 10 0.31 21.60 -26.56
C LEU A 10 1.04 22.73 -25.83
N THR A 11 1.77 22.37 -24.78
CA THR A 11 2.53 23.32 -23.95
C THR A 11 3.98 22.87 -23.78
N LYS A 12 4.82 23.79 -23.28
CA LYS A 12 6.24 23.53 -22.99
C LYS A 12 6.98 23.04 -24.23
N ARG A 13 7.71 21.91 -24.11
CA ARG A 13 8.53 21.33 -25.18
C ARG A 13 7.73 20.72 -26.33
N ALA A 14 6.45 20.40 -26.12
CA ALA A 14 5.61 19.81 -27.16
C ALA A 14 5.17 20.82 -28.23
N LYS A 15 4.95 22.09 -27.86
CA LYS A 15 4.51 23.11 -28.80
C LYS A 15 5.55 23.43 -29.90
N PRO A 16 6.82 23.80 -29.59
CA PRO A 16 7.82 24.07 -30.61
C PRO A 16 8.20 22.81 -31.42
N TRP A 17 8.15 21.63 -30.79
CA TRP A 17 8.33 20.35 -31.49
C TRP A 17 7.28 20.14 -32.58
N ALA A 18 5.99 20.26 -32.23
CA ALA A 18 4.90 20.06 -33.18
C ALA A 18 4.90 21.11 -34.29
N SER A 19 5.19 22.38 -33.95
CA SER A 19 5.37 23.43 -34.95
C SER A 19 6.54 23.14 -35.89
N GLY A 20 7.66 22.63 -35.37
CA GLY A 20 8.81 22.23 -36.17
C GLY A 20 8.47 21.14 -37.17
N LEU A 21 7.77 20.08 -36.75
CA LEU A 21 7.33 19.01 -37.65
C LEU A 21 6.40 19.51 -38.75
N ASN A 22 5.44 20.37 -38.40
CA ASN A 22 4.48 20.93 -39.35
C ASN A 22 5.11 21.87 -40.39
N LEU A 23 6.29 22.44 -40.11
CA LEU A 23 7.03 23.27 -41.08
C LEU A 23 7.73 22.42 -42.15
N HIS A 24 8.10 21.18 -41.83
CA HIS A 24 8.79 20.29 -42.77
C HIS A 24 7.80 19.56 -43.66
N ASP A 25 6.65 19.15 -43.12
CA ASP A 25 5.58 18.51 -43.87
C ASP A 25 4.23 18.91 -43.28
N GLN A 26 3.35 19.41 -44.16
CA GLN A 26 2.05 19.94 -43.80
C GLN A 26 1.03 18.84 -43.45
N ASN A 27 1.33 17.58 -43.80
CA ASN A 27 0.46 16.43 -43.52
C ASN A 27 1.00 15.48 -42.44
N VAL A 28 2.00 15.86 -41.63
CA VAL A 28 2.58 14.96 -40.60
C VAL A 28 1.54 14.41 -39.61
N PHE A 29 0.49 15.17 -39.32
CA PHE A 29 -0.54 14.80 -38.36
C PHE A 29 -1.87 14.43 -39.03
N GLU A 30 -1.85 13.47 -39.96
CA GLU A 30 -3.06 13.02 -40.69
C GLU A 30 -4.15 12.45 -39.77
N SER A 31 -3.74 11.80 -38.68
CA SER A 31 -4.63 11.11 -37.74
C SER A 31 -4.20 11.32 -36.29
N LEU A 32 -5.18 11.21 -35.39
CA LEU A 32 -4.97 11.22 -33.94
C LEU A 32 -4.03 10.08 -33.50
N GLU A 33 -4.09 8.92 -34.15
CA GLU A 33 -3.23 7.78 -33.82
C GLU A 33 -1.76 8.05 -34.19
N ILE A 34 -1.52 8.72 -35.33
CA ILE A 34 -0.18 9.15 -35.75
C ILE A 34 0.35 10.23 -34.79
N LEU A 35 -0.50 11.19 -34.41
CA LEU A 35 -0.10 12.20 -33.42
C LEU A 35 0.29 11.54 -32.10
N LYS A 36 -0.48 10.56 -31.61
CA LYS A 36 -0.18 9.82 -30.38
C LYS A 36 1.11 9.03 -30.49
N SER A 37 1.34 8.32 -31.60
CA SER A 37 2.56 7.53 -31.78
C SER A 37 3.79 8.43 -31.81
N LEU A 38 3.75 9.54 -32.55
CA LEU A 38 4.83 10.54 -32.60
C LEU A 38 5.11 11.17 -31.24
N LEU A 39 4.06 11.45 -30.47
CA LEU A 39 4.20 12.00 -29.12
C LEU A 39 4.85 11.00 -28.17
N LYS A 40 4.45 9.72 -28.25
CA LYS A 40 5.11 8.64 -27.51
C LYS A 40 6.58 8.52 -27.92
N GLU A 41 6.86 8.37 -29.21
CA GLU A 41 8.23 8.21 -29.71
C GLU A 41 9.16 9.36 -29.29
N THR A 42 8.67 10.60 -29.32
CA THR A 42 9.49 11.78 -28.98
C THR A 42 9.65 12.00 -27.48
N PHE A 43 8.58 11.84 -26.71
CA PHE A 43 8.55 12.25 -25.30
C PHE A 43 8.62 11.10 -24.31
N GLU A 44 8.45 9.86 -24.76
CA GLU A 44 8.58 8.70 -23.90
C GLU A 44 10.06 8.47 -23.57
N PRO A 45 10.42 8.43 -22.28
CA PRO A 45 11.78 8.14 -21.88
C PRO A 45 12.22 6.75 -22.38
N PRO A 46 13.46 6.60 -22.86
CA PRO A 46 13.98 5.29 -23.22
C PRO A 46 13.82 4.30 -22.06
N ARG A 47 13.29 3.11 -22.39
CA ARG A 47 13.06 2.01 -21.45
C ARG A 47 12.08 2.37 -20.31
N SER A 48 11.11 3.25 -20.57
CA SER A 48 10.00 3.61 -19.68
C SER A 48 9.36 2.38 -19.02
N GLU A 49 9.03 1.37 -19.82
CA GLU A 49 8.38 0.15 -19.35
C GLU A 49 9.31 -0.68 -18.45
N PHE A 50 10.58 -0.81 -18.82
CA PHE A 50 11.57 -1.48 -17.96
C PHE A 50 11.73 -0.75 -16.62
N ARG A 51 11.73 0.60 -16.64
CA ARG A 51 11.76 1.40 -15.41
C ARG A 51 10.53 1.13 -14.55
N ALA A 52 9.34 1.12 -15.14
CA ALA A 52 8.10 0.77 -14.47
C ALA A 52 8.14 -0.62 -13.82
N ARG A 53 8.52 -1.66 -14.58
CA ARG A 53 8.69 -3.02 -14.04
C ARG A 53 9.70 -3.05 -12.89
N SER A 54 10.86 -2.42 -13.06
CA SER A 54 11.89 -2.38 -12.02
C SER A 54 11.43 -1.64 -10.76
N ALA A 55 10.62 -0.59 -10.92
CA ALA A 55 10.03 0.16 -9.82
C ALA A 55 8.96 -0.67 -9.10
N LEU A 56 8.15 -1.41 -9.85
CA LEU A 56 7.14 -2.32 -9.32
C LEU A 56 7.78 -3.39 -8.42
N LEU A 57 8.81 -4.08 -8.92
CA LEU A 57 9.50 -5.13 -8.15
C LEU A 57 10.23 -4.60 -6.90
N ARG A 58 10.61 -3.32 -6.91
CA ARG A 58 11.26 -2.64 -5.77
C ARG A 58 10.26 -1.91 -4.88
N LEU A 59 8.98 -1.97 -5.18
CA LEU A 59 7.97 -1.21 -4.47
C LEU A 59 7.84 -1.74 -3.03
N LYS A 60 7.90 -0.81 -2.07
CA LYS A 60 7.69 -1.06 -0.64
C LYS A 60 6.67 -0.05 -0.14
N GLN A 61 5.83 -0.41 0.82
CA GLN A 61 4.84 0.51 1.41
C GLN A 61 5.52 1.71 2.07
N GLY A 62 6.59 1.46 2.86
CA GLY A 62 7.30 2.52 3.58
C GLY A 62 6.38 3.23 4.57
N ARG A 63 6.38 4.57 4.58
CA ARG A 63 5.51 5.38 5.47
C ARG A 63 4.13 5.70 4.88
N ARG A 64 3.78 5.08 3.76
CA ARG A 64 2.50 5.33 3.07
C ARG A 64 1.38 4.53 3.71
N ASP A 65 0.18 5.11 3.66
CA ASP A 65 -1.05 4.40 3.94
C ASP A 65 -1.24 3.20 3.00
N VAL A 66 -1.98 2.18 3.44
CA VAL A 66 -2.20 0.95 2.66
C VAL A 66 -2.89 1.29 1.33
N HIS A 67 -3.90 2.15 1.37
CA HIS A 67 -4.60 2.63 0.17
C HIS A 67 -3.65 3.37 -0.80
N ALA A 68 -2.86 4.32 -0.30
CA ALA A 68 -1.92 5.08 -1.13
C ALA A 68 -0.83 4.19 -1.75
N TYR A 69 -0.39 3.16 -1.02
CA TYR A 69 0.53 2.15 -1.52
C TYR A 69 -0.12 1.29 -2.63
N ALA A 70 -1.35 0.82 -2.42
CA ALA A 70 -2.10 0.05 -3.41
C ALA A 70 -2.30 0.84 -4.72
N GLN A 71 -2.67 2.12 -4.62
CA GLN A 71 -2.81 2.99 -5.81
C GLN A 71 -1.50 3.13 -6.60
N HIS A 72 -0.36 3.25 -5.90
CA HIS A 72 0.93 3.33 -6.56
C HIS A 72 1.30 2.02 -7.26
N LEU A 73 0.98 0.87 -6.65
CA LEU A 73 1.17 -0.41 -7.30
C LEU A 73 0.31 -0.54 -8.56
N ARG A 74 -0.99 -0.19 -8.50
CA ARG A 74 -1.90 -0.16 -9.68
C ARG A 74 -1.37 0.74 -10.79
N TYR A 75 -0.86 1.91 -10.44
CA TYR A 75 -0.23 2.82 -11.40
C TYR A 75 0.98 2.17 -12.08
N LEU A 76 1.87 1.53 -11.32
CA LEU A 76 3.03 0.87 -11.91
C LEU A 76 2.65 -0.34 -12.76
N ALA A 77 1.66 -1.13 -12.33
CA ALA A 77 1.14 -2.25 -13.09
C ALA A 77 0.54 -1.79 -14.43
N SER A 78 -0.29 -0.74 -14.41
CA SER A 78 -0.89 -0.17 -15.64
C SER A 78 0.10 0.52 -16.57
N SER A 79 1.24 0.99 -16.04
CA SER A 79 2.30 1.58 -16.87
C SER A 79 3.10 0.56 -17.69
N VAL A 80 2.90 -0.74 -17.43
CA VAL A 80 3.52 -1.84 -18.18
C VAL A 80 2.51 -2.38 -19.18
N THR A 81 2.61 -1.96 -20.44
CA THR A 81 1.59 -2.26 -21.46
C THR A 81 1.93 -3.45 -22.36
N GLU A 82 3.19 -3.68 -22.70
CA GLU A 82 3.54 -4.69 -23.72
C GLU A 82 3.47 -6.12 -23.18
N ASN A 83 4.07 -6.38 -22.02
CA ASN A 83 4.01 -7.69 -21.36
C ASN A 83 3.55 -7.50 -19.91
N PRO A 84 2.24 -7.56 -19.63
CA PRO A 84 1.73 -7.34 -18.28
C PRO A 84 2.34 -8.36 -17.30
N VAL A 85 2.51 -7.92 -16.04
CA VAL A 85 3.02 -8.77 -14.98
C VAL A 85 1.92 -9.73 -14.55
N ASP A 86 2.28 -10.99 -14.29
CA ASP A 86 1.36 -12.02 -13.82
C ASP A 86 0.70 -11.63 -12.47
N GLU A 87 -0.58 -11.97 -12.30
CA GLU A 87 -1.38 -11.61 -11.12
C GLU A 87 -0.76 -12.14 -9.83
N HIS A 88 -0.28 -13.38 -9.83
CA HIS A 88 0.37 -13.96 -8.65
C HIS A 88 1.67 -13.22 -8.30
N THR A 89 2.40 -12.74 -9.30
CA THR A 89 3.58 -11.89 -9.09
C THR A 89 3.18 -10.52 -8.51
N LEU A 90 2.10 -9.91 -8.99
CA LEU A 90 1.58 -8.64 -8.46
C LEU A 90 1.13 -8.78 -7.00
N VAL A 91 0.40 -9.85 -6.67
CA VAL A 91 -0.01 -10.19 -5.30
C VAL A 91 1.22 -10.35 -4.41
N ASN A 92 2.23 -11.11 -4.84
CA ASN A 92 3.46 -11.28 -4.07
C ASN A 92 4.19 -9.95 -3.85
N VAL A 93 4.34 -9.13 -4.88
CA VAL A 93 4.94 -7.80 -4.76
C VAL A 93 4.15 -6.94 -3.76
N PHE A 94 2.82 -7.00 -3.80
CA PHE A 94 1.96 -6.29 -2.86
C PHE A 94 2.22 -6.74 -1.41
N ILE A 95 2.05 -8.04 -1.12
CA ILE A 95 2.16 -8.62 0.24
C ILE A 95 3.59 -8.44 0.80
N TYR A 96 4.62 -8.82 0.05
CA TYR A 96 6.02 -8.70 0.51
C TYR A 96 6.51 -7.24 0.52
N GLY A 97 5.81 -6.34 -0.16
CA GLY A 97 6.07 -4.92 -0.13
C GLY A 97 5.44 -4.19 1.06
N LEU A 98 4.44 -4.77 1.72
CA LEU A 98 3.86 -4.21 2.95
C LEU A 98 4.88 -4.12 4.08
N VAL A 99 4.68 -3.12 4.94
CA VAL A 99 5.40 -2.99 6.21
C VAL A 99 5.04 -4.17 7.11
N ASP A 100 6.02 -4.66 7.87
CA ASP A 100 5.80 -5.73 8.82
C ASP A 100 4.81 -5.28 9.91
N GLY A 101 3.75 -6.04 10.08
CA GLY A 101 2.63 -5.69 10.93
C GLY A 101 1.47 -6.68 10.78
N PRO A 102 0.38 -6.50 11.55
CA PRO A 102 -0.75 -7.42 11.58
C PRO A 102 -1.38 -7.64 10.19
N VAL A 103 -1.57 -6.58 9.40
CA VAL A 103 -2.10 -6.68 8.03
C VAL A 103 -1.28 -7.65 7.18
N LYS A 104 0.05 -7.50 7.15
CA LYS A 104 0.95 -8.38 6.39
C LYS A 104 0.92 -9.82 6.91
N THR A 105 0.85 -10.00 8.23
CA THR A 105 0.77 -11.33 8.84
C THR A 105 -0.51 -12.05 8.44
N TYR A 106 -1.67 -11.37 8.48
CA TYR A 106 -2.94 -11.96 8.04
C TYR A 106 -2.94 -12.30 6.56
N MET A 107 -2.39 -11.41 5.72
CA MET A 107 -2.27 -11.67 4.29
C MET A 107 -1.36 -12.84 3.92
N LEU A 108 -0.35 -13.16 4.74
CA LEU A 108 0.51 -14.33 4.50
C LEU A 108 -0.16 -15.66 4.85
N GLN A 109 -1.32 -15.62 5.54
CA GLN A 109 -2.08 -16.80 5.93
C GLN A 109 -3.22 -17.12 4.95
N GLU A 110 -3.59 -16.17 4.10
CA GLU A 110 -4.71 -16.26 3.17
C GLU A 110 -4.21 -16.40 1.72
N ASP A 111 -4.97 -17.11 0.89
CA ASP A 111 -4.64 -17.28 -0.53
C ASP A 111 -5.40 -16.25 -1.38
N PHE A 112 -4.65 -15.49 -2.19
CA PHE A 112 -5.22 -14.49 -3.11
C PHE A 112 -4.89 -14.84 -4.57
N HIS A 113 -5.91 -14.84 -5.43
CA HIS A 113 -5.73 -15.13 -6.85
C HIS A 113 -5.64 -13.87 -7.73
N THR A 114 -6.03 -12.71 -7.19
CA THR A 114 -6.02 -11.43 -7.91
C THR A 114 -5.47 -10.33 -7.03
N LEU A 115 -4.82 -9.34 -7.65
CA LEU A 115 -4.32 -8.16 -6.94
C LEU A 115 -5.44 -7.38 -6.24
N GLU A 116 -6.59 -7.23 -6.89
CA GLU A 116 -7.72 -6.46 -6.34
C GLU A 116 -8.33 -7.11 -5.10
N GLN A 117 -8.42 -8.44 -5.06
CA GLN A 117 -8.87 -9.16 -3.86
C GLN A 117 -7.90 -8.94 -2.69
N ALA A 118 -6.59 -9.00 -2.95
CA ALA A 118 -5.57 -8.75 -1.95
C ALA A 118 -5.63 -7.30 -1.42
N ILE A 119 -5.85 -6.32 -2.30
CA ILE A 119 -5.98 -4.90 -1.90
C ILE A 119 -7.23 -4.69 -1.04
N ALA A 120 -8.39 -5.18 -1.46
CA ALA A 120 -9.63 -5.02 -0.72
C ALA A 120 -9.53 -5.62 0.70
N TYR A 121 -8.91 -6.80 0.82
CA TYR A 121 -8.64 -7.43 2.10
C TYR A 121 -7.69 -6.59 2.98
N ALA A 122 -6.58 -6.12 2.41
CA ALA A 122 -5.62 -5.30 3.14
C ALA A 122 -6.22 -3.98 3.66
N GLU A 123 -7.06 -3.33 2.84
CA GLU A 123 -7.78 -2.11 3.23
C GLU A 123 -8.80 -2.38 4.35
N GLN A 124 -9.52 -3.49 4.28
CA GLN A 124 -10.46 -3.91 5.32
C GLN A 124 -9.75 -4.19 6.65
N GLU A 125 -8.61 -4.90 6.62
CA GLU A 125 -7.85 -5.21 7.83
C GLU A 125 -7.23 -3.95 8.44
N ASP A 126 -6.64 -3.07 7.62
CA ASP A 126 -6.10 -1.80 8.11
C ASP A 126 -7.18 -0.92 8.75
N PHE A 127 -8.38 -0.87 8.14
CA PHE A 127 -9.53 -0.19 8.71
C PHE A 127 -9.97 -0.80 10.06
N SER A 128 -10.09 -2.13 10.13
CA SER A 128 -10.51 -2.86 11.33
C SER A 128 -9.52 -2.67 12.49
N LEU A 129 -8.22 -2.66 12.19
CA LEU A 129 -7.16 -2.39 13.17
C LEU A 129 -7.21 -0.95 13.68
N ARG A 130 -7.40 0.03 12.81
CA ARG A 130 -7.56 1.43 13.23
C ARG A 130 -8.79 1.63 14.10
N GLN A 131 -9.90 0.97 13.74
CA GLN A 131 -11.13 1.05 14.50
C GLN A 131 -10.98 0.41 15.89
N SER A 132 -10.33 -0.75 16.00
CA SER A 132 -10.09 -1.39 17.29
C SER A 132 -9.16 -0.57 18.19
N GLN A 133 -8.13 0.07 17.63
CA GLN A 133 -7.25 0.99 18.37
C GLN A 133 -8.00 2.23 18.86
N ALA A 134 -8.82 2.86 18.00
CA ALA A 134 -9.63 4.01 18.38
C ALA A 134 -10.62 3.66 19.50
N ASN A 135 -11.25 2.50 19.41
CA ASN A 135 -12.17 2.01 20.43
C ASN A 135 -11.44 1.68 21.75
N SER A 136 -10.26 1.05 21.69
CA SER A 136 -9.45 0.76 22.88
C SER A 136 -8.99 2.05 23.59
N SER A 137 -8.62 3.09 22.85
CA SER A 137 -8.26 4.39 23.42
C SER A 137 -9.42 5.09 24.14
N ASN A 138 -10.67 4.78 23.79
CA ASN A 138 -11.86 5.34 24.43
C ASN A 138 -12.27 4.56 25.70
N TYR A 139 -11.71 3.37 25.92
CA TYR A 139 -11.82 2.65 27.19
C TYR A 139 -10.67 3.04 28.13
N CYS A 140 -10.62 4.32 28.52
CA CYS A 140 -10.05 4.64 29.83
C CYS A 140 -11.17 4.43 30.85
N PRO A 141 -11.20 3.33 31.64
CA PRO A 141 -12.03 3.33 32.82
C PRO A 141 -11.50 4.47 33.69
N THR A 142 -12.30 5.54 33.80
CA THR A 142 -12.07 6.67 34.69
C THR A 142 -11.46 6.13 35.97
N GLN A 143 -10.22 6.52 36.26
CA GLN A 143 -9.51 6.13 37.46
C GLN A 143 -10.42 6.48 38.64
N ARG A 144 -11.11 5.46 39.17
CA ARG A 144 -12.05 5.62 40.27
C ARG A 144 -11.28 6.31 41.38
N GLN A 145 -11.79 7.47 41.80
CA GLN A 145 -11.36 8.15 42.99
C GLN A 145 -11.21 7.13 44.11
N LYS A 146 -10.08 7.21 44.81
CA LYS A 146 -9.73 6.37 45.96
C LYS A 146 -10.76 6.60 47.07
N THR A 147 -11.83 5.84 47.10
CA THR A 147 -12.70 5.70 48.27
C THR A 147 -12.96 4.22 48.52
N GLY A 148 -12.01 3.60 49.25
CA GLY A 148 -12.25 2.58 50.26
C GLY A 148 -13.18 1.39 49.97
N GLY A 149 -13.37 0.98 48.71
CA GLY A 149 -14.13 -0.22 48.35
C GLY A 149 -13.20 -1.36 47.93
N PRO A 150 -13.62 -2.64 48.10
CA PRO A 150 -12.81 -3.77 47.65
C PRO A 150 -12.55 -3.67 46.14
N TYR A 151 -11.30 -3.92 45.75
CA TYR A 151 -10.84 -3.84 44.37
C TYR A 151 -11.73 -4.67 43.43
N PRO A 152 -12.14 -4.14 42.27
CA PRO A 152 -12.83 -4.92 41.26
C PRO A 152 -11.87 -6.00 40.74
N MET A 153 -12.34 -7.24 40.69
CA MET A 153 -11.58 -8.38 40.18
C MET A 153 -11.34 -8.24 38.68
N ASP A 154 -10.09 -8.40 38.26
CA ASP A 154 -9.73 -8.58 36.86
C ASP A 154 -10.29 -9.93 36.38
N LEU A 155 -11.32 -9.87 35.54
CA LEU A 155 -11.92 -11.04 34.89
C LEU A 155 -11.01 -11.47 33.73
N CYS A 156 -9.89 -12.13 34.06
CA CYS A 156 -9.15 -12.92 33.09
C CYS A 156 -9.95 -14.19 32.76
N CYS A 157 -10.03 -14.49 31.47
CA CYS A 157 -10.80 -15.58 30.91
C CYS A 157 -10.38 -16.95 31.49
N ILE A 158 -11.38 -17.85 31.52
CA ILE A 158 -11.44 -19.17 32.14
C ILE A 158 -10.25 -20.07 31.80
N GLU A 159 -9.69 -20.77 32.80
CA GLU A 159 -9.29 -22.18 32.70
C GLU A 159 -9.55 -22.89 34.03
N SER A 160 -10.09 -24.11 33.91
CA SER A 160 -10.71 -24.92 34.95
C SER A 160 -9.72 -25.49 35.97
N GLU A 161 -10.24 -25.69 37.18
CA GLU A 161 -9.76 -26.65 38.18
C GLU A 161 -8.43 -26.36 38.94
N ASN A 162 -8.67 -25.75 40.11
CA ASN A 162 -8.37 -26.32 41.42
C ASN A 162 -7.05 -25.94 42.12
N THR A 163 -7.24 -25.54 43.39
CA THR A 163 -6.29 -25.45 44.51
C THR A 163 -5.30 -24.26 44.63
N ARG A 164 -5.81 -23.19 45.28
CA ARG A 164 -5.27 -22.37 46.40
C ARG A 164 -3.81 -21.84 46.35
N PRO A 165 -3.58 -20.51 46.49
CA PRO A 165 -2.27 -19.96 46.81
C PRO A 165 -2.14 -19.58 48.29
N LEU A 166 -0.97 -19.90 48.89
CA LEU A 166 -0.49 -19.26 50.12
C LEU A 166 0.53 -18.17 49.76
N SER A 167 0.15 -16.92 50.05
CA SER A 167 0.89 -16.01 50.91
C SER A 167 2.42 -15.81 50.70
N HIS A 168 2.72 -14.55 50.35
CA HIS A 168 3.75 -13.66 50.95
C HIS A 168 5.15 -13.51 50.30
N LYS A 169 5.31 -12.29 49.77
CA LYS A 169 6.38 -11.30 50.02
C LYS A 169 7.79 -11.51 49.43
N ARG A 170 8.15 -10.45 48.67
CA ARG A 170 9.40 -9.66 48.71
C ARG A 170 10.61 -10.16 47.91
N THR A 171 11.02 -9.25 47.01
CA THR A 171 12.39 -8.89 46.59
C THR A 171 13.20 -9.84 45.70
N ALA A 172 14.07 -9.16 44.94
CA ALA A 172 15.18 -9.63 44.10
C ALA A 172 14.78 -10.11 42.70
N ARG A 173 15.23 -9.44 41.62
CA ARG A 173 16.57 -9.54 41.00
C ARG A 173 16.95 -10.98 40.65
N CYS A 174 16.89 -11.30 39.36
CA CYS A 174 17.78 -12.22 38.65
C CYS A 174 18.14 -11.48 37.34
N LEU A 175 19.36 -10.97 37.07
CA LEU A 175 20.67 -11.62 37.03
C LEU A 175 20.61 -13.01 36.39
N LEU A 176 20.69 -12.99 35.05
CA LEU A 176 21.69 -13.66 34.19
C LEU A 176 22.39 -14.95 34.69
N PHE A 177 22.55 -15.86 33.72
CA PHE A 177 23.52 -16.98 33.59
C PHE A 177 23.18 -18.28 34.36
N VAL A 178 23.45 -19.49 33.87
CA VAL A 178 23.97 -20.00 32.59
C VAL A 178 23.69 -21.52 32.49
N GLN A 179 23.95 -22.06 31.30
CA GLN A 179 24.04 -23.46 30.91
C GLN A 179 24.99 -24.31 31.77
#